data_AF-A0A8T0UQV8-F1
#
_entry.id   AF-A0A8T0UQV8-F1
#
_cell.length_a   1.000
_cell.length_b   1.000
_cell.length_c   1.000
_cell.angle_alpha   90.00
_cell.angle_beta   90.00
_cell.angle_gamma   90.00
#
_symmetry.space_group_name_H-M   'P 1'
#
loop_
_entity.id
_entity.type
_entity.pdbx_description
1 polymer ?
#
loop_
_entity_poly.entity_id
_entity_poly.type
_entity_poly.pdbx_seq_one_letter_code
_entity_poly.pdbx_strand_id
1 'polypeptide(L)'
;MDRHRSETSSRLVTMSAQATHNFEVTDFSLLEGMGVGRYVNSRTFTAGGRDWNIRLYPDGWKEEDKAAYASVFLCLIGGANGARTKYALELLEKDGEVSDLQYSTTMISHTFGEPDAFWGFGKFLEKSKLKSPLRPKGDEGFTIRCVLTVIGESESEDVGTIAVPPSHMHRHFEHMLKDGRGADVAFDVDG
;
A
#
# COMPACT_ATOMS: atom_id res chain seq x y z
N MET A 1 -3.09 -32.52 48.35
CA MET A 1 -2.09 -31.49 47.98
C MET A 1 -2.42 -31.06 46.56
N ASP A 2 -3.24 -30.01 46.41
CA ASP A 2 -3.53 -29.43 45.11
C ASP A 2 -2.31 -28.65 44.63
N ARG A 3 -1.73 -29.08 43.50
CA ARG A 3 -0.68 -28.31 42.82
C ARG A 3 -1.37 -27.19 42.07
N HIS A 4 -1.27 -25.97 42.59
CA HIS A 4 -1.72 -24.80 41.85
C HIS A 4 -0.89 -24.67 40.57
N ARG A 5 -1.53 -24.92 39.41
CA ARG A 5 -0.90 -24.70 38.11
C ARG A 5 -0.79 -23.19 37.91
N SER A 6 0.44 -22.69 37.72
CA SER A 6 0.64 -21.30 37.33
C SER A 6 0.41 -21.20 35.81
N GLU A 7 -0.52 -20.35 35.42
CA GLU A 7 -0.85 -20.06 34.03
C GLU A 7 -0.29 -18.69 33.65
N THR A 8 0.29 -18.59 32.45
CA THR A 8 0.82 -17.34 31.89
C THR A 8 0.16 -17.13 30.52
N SER A 9 -0.04 -15.87 30.14
CA SER A 9 -0.70 -15.50 28.89
C SER A 9 -0.04 -14.25 28.33
N SER A 10 0.30 -14.27 27.04
CA SER A 10 0.81 -13.10 26.33
C SER A 10 -0.05 -12.82 25.10
N ARG A 11 0.00 -11.56 24.65
CA ARG A 11 -0.72 -11.04 23.48
C ARG A 11 0.25 -10.36 22.54
N LEU A 12 0.16 -10.70 21.26
CA LEU A 12 0.86 -9.99 20.19
C LEU A 12 -0.09 -8.97 19.56
N VAL A 13 0.33 -7.72 19.49
CA VAL A 13 -0.38 -6.67 18.74
C VAL A 13 0.45 -6.34 17.51
N THR A 14 -0.16 -6.45 16.33
CA THR A 14 0.49 -6.07 15.07
C THR A 14 -0.16 -4.79 14.55
N MET A 15 0.65 -3.75 14.36
CA MET A 15 0.18 -2.52 13.74
C MET A 15 0.12 -2.66 12.21
N SER A 16 -0.78 -1.93 11.57
CA SER A 16 -0.80 -1.82 10.11
C SER A 16 -1.33 -0.47 9.66
N ALA A 17 -0.94 -0.07 8.46
CA ALA A 17 -1.44 1.10 7.78
C ALA A 17 -2.07 0.69 6.45
N GLN A 18 -3.25 1.21 6.15
CA GLN A 18 -3.96 0.93 4.91
C GLN A 18 -4.00 2.15 4.00
N ALA A 19 -3.92 1.91 2.70
CA ALA A 19 -4.11 2.93 1.68
C ALA A 19 -4.79 2.31 0.46
N THR A 20 -5.66 3.10 -0.18
CA THR A 20 -6.24 2.76 -1.48
C THR A 20 -5.83 3.80 -2.50
N HIS A 21 -5.31 3.37 -3.64
CA HIS A 21 -4.87 4.24 -4.73
C HIS A 21 -5.50 3.82 -6.05
N ASN A 22 -6.12 4.78 -6.74
CA ASN A 22 -6.74 4.56 -8.05
C ASN A 22 -5.88 5.20 -9.12
N PHE A 23 -5.35 4.38 -10.03
CA PHE A 23 -4.62 4.84 -11.22
C PHE A 23 -5.53 4.74 -12.43
N GLU A 24 -6.11 5.88 -12.83
CA GLU A 24 -6.96 5.99 -14.01
C GLU A 24 -6.12 6.08 -15.29
N VAL A 25 -6.45 5.23 -16.25
CA VAL A 25 -5.90 5.22 -17.60
C VAL A 25 -7.04 5.59 -18.54
N THR A 26 -7.01 6.79 -19.10
CA THR A 26 -8.13 7.33 -19.89
C THR A 26 -8.13 6.86 -21.34
N ASP A 27 -6.96 6.63 -21.91
CA ASP A 27 -6.79 6.20 -23.31
C ASP A 27 -5.64 5.20 -23.43
N PHE A 28 -5.96 3.92 -23.22
CA PHE A 28 -4.97 2.85 -23.22
C PHE A 28 -4.35 2.64 -24.61
N SER A 29 -5.11 2.88 -25.69
CA SER A 29 -4.65 2.71 -27.07
C SER A 29 -3.38 3.52 -27.39
N LEU A 30 -3.27 4.73 -26.84
CA LEU A 30 -2.12 5.62 -27.03
C LEU A 30 -0.85 5.12 -26.36
N LEU A 31 -0.98 4.17 -25.43
CA LEU A 31 0.14 3.53 -24.75
C LEU A 31 0.61 2.25 -25.46
N GLU A 32 -0.17 1.71 -26.40
CA GLU A 32 0.25 0.56 -27.22
C GLU A 32 1.40 0.97 -28.15
N GLY A 33 2.39 0.10 -28.30
CA GLY A 33 3.59 0.36 -29.13
C GLY A 33 4.74 1.05 -28.38
N MET A 34 4.62 1.29 -27.08
CA MET A 34 5.73 1.74 -26.23
C MET A 34 6.90 0.74 -26.20
N GLY A 35 6.63 -0.54 -26.43
CA GLY A 35 7.61 -1.62 -26.41
C GLY A 35 7.64 -2.41 -25.11
N VAL A 36 8.05 -3.67 -25.20
CA VAL A 36 8.12 -4.60 -24.05
C VAL A 36 9.05 -4.07 -22.97
N GLY A 37 8.61 -4.20 -21.71
CA GLY A 37 9.37 -3.73 -20.55
C GLY A 37 9.38 -2.21 -20.37
N ARG A 38 8.71 -1.46 -21.25
CA ARG A 38 8.46 -0.02 -21.08
C ARG A 38 7.17 0.19 -20.31
N TYR A 39 7.16 1.18 -19.44
CA TYR A 39 6.06 1.41 -18.51
C TYR A 39 5.76 2.88 -18.29
N VAL A 40 4.55 3.13 -17.79
CA VAL A 40 4.11 4.39 -17.19
C VAL A 40 3.85 4.17 -15.70
N ASN A 41 3.95 5.24 -14.91
CA ASN A 41 3.72 5.20 -13.47
C ASN A 41 2.43 5.94 -13.10
N SER A 42 1.75 5.45 -12.07
CA SER A 42 0.82 6.27 -11.30
C SER A 42 1.55 7.38 -10.56
N ARG A 43 0.79 8.31 -9.96
CA ARG A 43 1.36 9.19 -8.94
C ARG A 43 1.77 8.38 -7.71
N THR A 44 2.76 8.90 -6.99
CA THR A 44 3.19 8.35 -5.71
C THR A 44 2.10 8.52 -4.66
N PHE A 45 1.90 7.49 -3.83
CA PHE A 45 1.04 7.52 -2.65
C PHE A 45 1.76 6.91 -1.46
N THR A 46 1.31 7.25 -0.25
CA THR A 46 2.02 6.89 0.99
C THR A 46 1.23 5.90 1.83
N ALA A 47 1.89 4.88 2.36
CA ALA A 47 1.31 3.94 3.32
C ALA A 47 2.40 3.40 4.25
N GLY A 48 2.15 3.41 5.56
CA GLY A 48 3.10 2.89 6.56
C GLY A 48 4.46 3.58 6.55
N GLY A 49 4.48 4.90 6.31
CA GLY A 49 5.72 5.69 6.24
C GLY A 49 6.59 5.40 5.00
N ARG A 50 6.00 4.82 3.95
CA ARG A 50 6.67 4.45 2.71
C ARG A 50 5.92 4.98 1.51
N ASP A 51 6.68 5.21 0.45
CA ASP A 51 6.20 5.75 -0.82
C ASP A 51 6.03 4.62 -1.84
N TRP A 52 4.90 4.63 -2.53
CA TRP A 52 4.48 3.58 -3.43
C TRP A 52 3.98 4.17 -4.75
N ASN A 53 4.12 3.42 -5.84
CA ASN A 53 3.39 3.69 -7.08
C ASN A 53 2.99 2.39 -7.79
N ILE A 54 2.16 2.53 -8.81
CA ILE A 54 1.77 1.44 -9.70
C ILE A 54 2.49 1.63 -11.03
N ARG A 55 3.18 0.58 -11.51
CA ARG A 55 3.75 0.51 -12.85
C ARG A 55 2.82 -0.25 -13.78
N LEU A 56 2.44 0.35 -14.90
CA LEU A 56 1.70 -0.28 -15.99
C LEU A 56 2.61 -0.47 -17.20
N TYR A 57 2.68 -1.69 -17.71
CA TYR A 57 3.41 -2.09 -18.91
C TYR A 57 2.38 -2.42 -20.01
N PRO A 58 2.06 -1.47 -20.92
CA PRO A 58 1.01 -1.65 -21.92
C PRO A 58 1.29 -2.80 -22.91
N ASP A 59 2.56 -2.96 -23.28
CA ASP A 59 3.05 -4.03 -24.16
C ASP A 59 3.68 -5.19 -23.39
N GLY A 60 3.26 -5.39 -22.14
CA GLY A 60 3.76 -6.46 -21.30
C GLY A 60 5.15 -6.22 -20.72
N TRP A 61 5.44 -6.90 -19.61
CA TRP A 61 6.75 -6.85 -18.96
C TRP A 61 7.80 -7.70 -19.68
N LYS A 62 7.38 -8.85 -20.23
CA LYS A 62 8.23 -9.81 -20.94
C LYS A 62 7.72 -10.04 -22.36
N GLU A 63 8.60 -10.52 -23.24
CA GLU A 63 8.26 -10.75 -24.65
C GLU A 63 7.10 -11.75 -24.83
N GLU A 64 6.99 -12.73 -23.92
CA GLU A 64 5.89 -13.70 -23.89
C GLU A 64 4.51 -13.08 -23.64
N ASP A 65 4.46 -11.92 -22.99
CA ASP A 65 3.20 -11.23 -22.64
C ASP A 65 2.80 -10.21 -23.71
N LYS A 66 3.74 -9.75 -24.53
CA LYS A 66 3.63 -8.62 -25.46
C LYS A 66 2.37 -8.55 -26.28
N ALA A 67 2.01 -9.65 -26.93
CA ALA A 67 0.92 -9.65 -27.90
C ALA A 67 -0.46 -9.62 -27.21
N ALA A 68 -0.57 -10.23 -26.03
CA ALA A 68 -1.85 -10.58 -25.44
C ALA A 68 -2.18 -9.81 -24.16
N TYR A 69 -1.18 -9.39 -23.39
CA TYR A 69 -1.38 -8.87 -22.04
C TYR A 69 -0.68 -7.55 -21.77
N ALA A 70 -1.31 -6.74 -20.93
CA ALA A 70 -0.65 -5.68 -20.19
C ALA A 70 -0.29 -6.19 -18.78
N SER A 71 0.85 -5.73 -18.25
CA SER A 71 1.35 -6.13 -16.93
C SER A 71 1.24 -4.98 -15.93
N VAL A 72 1.01 -5.29 -14.66
CA VAL A 72 0.85 -4.28 -13.60
C VAL A 72 1.58 -4.72 -12.34
N PHE A 73 2.33 -3.80 -11.74
CA PHE A 73 3.10 -4.06 -10.52
C PHE A 73 2.95 -2.92 -9.52
N LEU A 74 2.88 -3.28 -8.23
CA LEU A 74 3.08 -2.33 -7.14
C LEU A 74 4.60 -2.18 -6.91
N CYS A 75 5.07 -0.95 -6.70
CA CYS A 75 6.49 -0.67 -6.51
C CYS A 75 6.70 0.14 -5.23
N LEU A 76 7.71 -0.27 -4.45
CA LEU A 76 8.23 0.52 -3.34
C LEU A 76 9.19 1.57 -3.90
N ILE A 77 8.93 2.85 -3.67
CA ILE A 77 9.73 3.96 -4.22
C ILE A 77 10.64 4.58 -3.17
N GLY A 78 10.18 4.63 -1.91
CA GLY A 78 10.92 5.30 -0.84
C GLY A 78 10.48 4.86 0.55
N GLY A 79 11.34 5.15 1.53
CA GLY A 79 11.16 4.76 2.93
C GLY A 79 12.16 3.69 3.39
N ALA A 80 11.91 3.11 4.56
CA ALA A 80 12.77 2.06 5.13
C ALA A 80 12.80 0.79 4.25
N ASN A 81 13.69 -0.17 4.55
CA ASN A 81 13.74 -1.46 3.84
C ASN A 81 12.79 -2.50 4.44
N GLY A 82 12.44 -3.56 3.71
CA GLY A 82 11.69 -4.70 4.24
C GLY A 82 10.21 -4.43 4.50
N ALA A 83 9.49 -3.80 3.57
CA ALA A 83 8.05 -3.59 3.70
C ALA A 83 7.29 -4.90 3.59
N ARG A 84 6.77 -5.40 4.71
CA ARG A 84 5.77 -6.48 4.70
C ARG A 84 4.41 -5.92 4.29
N THR A 85 3.82 -6.48 3.26
CA THR A 85 2.55 -5.98 2.72
C THR A 85 1.55 -7.09 2.47
N LYS A 86 0.28 -6.70 2.53
CA LYS A 86 -0.82 -7.39 1.87
C LYS A 86 -1.48 -6.43 0.90
N TYR A 87 -1.67 -6.81 -0.35
CA TYR A 87 -2.32 -5.92 -1.30
C TYR A 87 -3.10 -6.64 -2.39
N ALA A 88 -4.09 -5.94 -2.94
CA ALA A 88 -4.78 -6.32 -4.17
C ALA A 88 -4.53 -5.26 -5.23
N LEU A 89 -4.47 -5.69 -6.49
CA LEU A 89 -4.55 -4.82 -7.66
C LEU A 89 -5.80 -5.25 -8.40
N GLU A 90 -6.72 -4.33 -8.62
CA GLU A 90 -8.06 -4.58 -9.16
C GLU A 90 -8.26 -3.74 -10.41
N LEU A 91 -8.87 -4.31 -11.44
CA LEU A 91 -9.29 -3.56 -12.61
C LEU A 91 -10.73 -3.12 -12.41
N LEU A 92 -10.98 -1.82 -12.44
CA LEU A 92 -12.32 -1.25 -12.38
C LEU A 92 -12.75 -0.75 -13.75
N GLU A 93 -14.00 -1.02 -14.11
CA GLU A 93 -14.65 -0.41 -15.27
C GLU A 93 -15.05 1.04 -14.96
N LYS A 94 -15.55 1.78 -15.96
CA LYS A 94 -15.87 3.20 -15.80
C LYS A 94 -17.00 3.51 -14.82
N ASP A 95 -17.86 2.55 -14.57
CA ASP A 95 -18.89 2.63 -13.52
C ASP A 95 -18.35 2.37 -12.12
N GLY A 96 -17.06 2.01 -12.00
CA GLY A 96 -16.39 1.72 -10.74
C GLY A 96 -16.55 0.28 -10.27
N GLU A 97 -17.23 -0.58 -11.03
CA GLU A 97 -17.39 -1.99 -10.71
C GLU A 97 -16.11 -2.76 -11.01
N VAL A 98 -15.87 -3.80 -10.20
CA VAL A 98 -14.72 -4.70 -10.41
C VAL A 98 -14.96 -5.50 -11.70
N SER A 99 -14.03 -5.37 -12.63
CA SER A 99 -14.14 -5.97 -13.95
C SER A 99 -13.86 -7.47 -13.88
N ASP A 100 -14.75 -8.27 -14.47
CA ASP A 100 -14.58 -9.72 -14.66
C ASP A 100 -13.44 -10.04 -15.67
N LEU A 101 -12.84 -9.00 -16.26
CA LEU A 101 -11.75 -9.13 -17.22
C LEU A 101 -10.40 -9.46 -16.55
N GLN A 102 -10.30 -9.34 -15.23
CA GLN A 102 -9.09 -9.56 -14.43
C GLN A 102 -8.90 -11.02 -13.99
N TYR A 103 -7.65 -11.50 -14.00
CA TYR A 103 -7.30 -12.88 -13.60
C TYR A 103 -7.06 -13.10 -12.09
N SER A 104 -6.89 -12.04 -11.27
CA SER A 104 -6.64 -12.19 -9.84
C SER A 104 -7.14 -11.00 -9.02
N THR A 105 -8.15 -11.25 -8.20
CA THR A 105 -8.67 -10.39 -7.13
C THR A 105 -8.16 -10.82 -5.75
N THR A 106 -7.24 -11.78 -5.69
CA THR A 106 -6.74 -12.31 -4.40
C THR A 106 -5.71 -11.38 -3.77
N MET A 107 -5.83 -11.18 -2.46
CA MET A 107 -4.90 -10.37 -1.70
C MET A 107 -3.52 -11.08 -1.64
N ILE A 108 -2.51 -10.47 -2.24
CA ILE A 108 -1.13 -10.96 -2.27
C ILE A 108 -0.43 -10.56 -0.98
N SER A 109 0.31 -11.49 -0.37
CA SER A 109 1.31 -11.16 0.65
C SER A 109 2.69 -11.08 0.01
N HIS A 110 3.39 -9.96 0.16
CA HIS A 110 4.75 -9.79 -0.36
C HIS A 110 5.59 -8.88 0.53
N THR A 111 6.89 -9.15 0.61
CA THR A 111 7.86 -8.31 1.32
C THR A 111 8.75 -7.61 0.31
N PHE A 112 8.64 -6.28 0.22
CA PHE A 112 9.49 -5.45 -0.63
C PHE A 112 10.80 -5.15 0.10
N GLY A 113 11.92 -5.70 -0.40
CA GLY A 113 13.21 -5.64 0.27
C GLY A 113 13.79 -4.23 0.36
N GLU A 114 13.84 -3.51 -0.76
CA GLU A 114 14.47 -2.20 -0.90
C GLU A 114 13.68 -1.30 -1.86
N PRO A 115 13.93 0.01 -1.87
CA PRO A 115 13.40 0.90 -2.91
C PRO A 115 13.67 0.37 -4.32
N ASP A 116 12.76 0.65 -5.23
CA ASP A 116 12.64 0.12 -6.59
C ASP A 116 12.23 -1.37 -6.70
N ALA A 117 12.10 -2.10 -5.59
CA ALA A 117 11.50 -3.43 -5.62
C ALA A 117 10.02 -3.34 -6.07
N PHE A 118 9.62 -4.29 -6.92
CA PHE A 118 8.27 -4.36 -7.46
C PHE A 118 7.74 -5.79 -7.50
N TRP A 119 6.42 -5.94 -7.33
CA TRP A 119 5.75 -7.23 -7.39
C TRP A 119 4.31 -7.07 -7.88
N GLY A 120 3.79 -8.07 -8.60
CA GLY A 120 2.50 -7.98 -9.25
C GLY A 120 2.31 -9.04 -10.33
N PHE A 121 1.63 -8.65 -11.41
CA PHE A 121 1.07 -9.57 -12.39
C PHE A 121 1.59 -9.27 -13.80
N GLY A 122 2.32 -10.24 -14.39
CA GLY A 122 2.73 -10.19 -15.79
C GLY A 122 1.54 -10.24 -16.76
N LYS A 123 0.49 -10.99 -16.41
CA LYS A 123 -0.72 -11.18 -17.22
C LYS A 123 -1.93 -10.57 -16.52
N PHE A 124 -1.88 -9.26 -16.29
CA PHE A 124 -2.89 -8.55 -15.50
C PHE A 124 -4.18 -8.32 -16.30
N LEU A 125 -4.05 -7.82 -17.53
CA LEU A 125 -5.15 -7.45 -18.40
C LEU A 125 -4.95 -8.04 -19.79
N GLU A 126 -5.91 -8.82 -20.26
CA GLU A 126 -5.93 -9.34 -21.62
C GLU A 126 -6.43 -8.25 -22.59
N LYS A 127 -5.62 -7.88 -23.58
CA LYS A 127 -5.92 -6.74 -24.47
C LYS A 127 -7.14 -6.99 -25.37
N SER A 128 -7.41 -8.26 -25.72
CA SER A 128 -8.60 -8.66 -26.48
C SER A 128 -9.91 -8.27 -25.77
N LYS A 129 -9.91 -8.31 -24.43
CA LYS A 129 -11.06 -8.00 -23.58
C LYS A 129 -11.40 -6.50 -23.56
N LEU A 130 -10.41 -5.62 -23.76
CA LEU A 130 -10.64 -4.18 -23.92
C LEU A 130 -11.31 -3.85 -25.26
N LYS A 131 -10.95 -4.57 -26.33
CA LYS A 131 -11.40 -4.33 -27.71
C LYS A 131 -12.74 -5.00 -28.03
N SER A 132 -13.51 -5.39 -27.02
CA SER A 132 -14.80 -6.05 -27.19
C SER A 132 -15.77 -5.15 -27.97
N PRO A 133 -16.49 -5.65 -28.99
CA PRO A 133 -17.49 -4.88 -29.74
C PRO A 133 -18.67 -4.39 -28.89
N LEU A 134 -18.77 -4.85 -27.64
CA LEU A 134 -19.74 -4.39 -26.65
C LEU A 134 -19.33 -3.07 -25.98
N ARG A 135 -18.05 -2.65 -26.07
CA ARG A 135 -17.59 -1.37 -25.55
C ARG A 135 -17.73 -0.27 -26.63
N PRO A 136 -18.28 0.92 -26.29
CA PRO A 136 -18.33 2.03 -27.21
C PRO A 136 -16.94 2.35 -27.77
N LYS A 137 -16.85 2.66 -29.06
CA LYS A 137 -15.59 3.00 -29.71
C LYS A 137 -15.03 4.29 -29.07
N GLY A 138 -13.86 4.21 -28.43
CA GLY A 138 -13.28 5.30 -27.62
C GLY A 138 -13.46 5.11 -26.10
N ASP A 139 -14.01 3.99 -25.66
CA ASP A 139 -14.20 3.63 -24.25
C ASP A 139 -13.21 2.54 -23.79
N GLU A 140 -11.92 2.79 -24.01
CA GLU A 140 -10.82 1.90 -23.60
C GLU A 140 -10.20 2.31 -22.26
N GLY A 141 -10.83 3.27 -21.58
CA GLY A 141 -10.38 3.74 -20.28
C GLY A 141 -10.73 2.74 -19.17
N PHE A 142 -9.85 2.61 -18.19
CA PHE A 142 -10.04 1.78 -17.01
C PHE A 142 -9.29 2.35 -15.82
N THR A 143 -9.61 1.88 -14.62
CA THR A 143 -8.88 2.23 -13.40
C THR A 143 -8.21 1.00 -12.83
N ILE A 144 -6.93 1.12 -12.46
CA ILE A 144 -6.23 0.13 -11.64
C ILE A 144 -6.33 0.59 -10.19
N ARG A 145 -7.11 -0.12 -9.37
CA ARG A 145 -7.22 0.14 -7.93
C ARG A 145 -6.21 -0.73 -7.17
N CYS A 146 -5.34 -0.12 -6.40
CA CYS A 146 -4.50 -0.79 -5.42
C CYS A 146 -5.12 -0.65 -4.03
N VAL A 147 -5.40 -1.76 -3.36
CA VAL A 147 -5.77 -1.78 -1.94
C VAL A 147 -4.59 -2.36 -1.17
N LEU A 148 -3.84 -1.50 -0.48
CA LEU A 148 -2.59 -1.84 0.18
C LEU A 148 -2.74 -1.79 1.69
N THR A 149 -2.22 -2.82 2.37
CA THR A 149 -1.99 -2.86 3.81
C THR A 149 -0.50 -3.07 4.05
N VAL A 150 0.17 -2.10 4.66
CA VAL A 150 1.56 -2.22 5.12
C VAL A 150 1.53 -2.68 6.58
N ILE A 151 2.21 -3.79 6.85
CA ILE A 151 2.24 -4.42 8.17
C ILE A 151 3.46 -3.88 8.91
N GLY A 152 3.21 -3.23 10.04
CA GLY A 152 4.24 -2.69 10.93
C GLY A 152 4.85 -3.77 11.82
N GLU A 153 5.72 -3.32 12.73
CA GLU A 153 6.30 -4.18 13.74
C GLU A 153 5.25 -4.69 14.72
N SER A 154 5.53 -5.83 15.32
CA SER A 154 4.62 -6.50 16.25
C SER A 154 5.24 -6.49 17.64
N GLU A 155 4.51 -5.99 18.63
CA GLU A 155 4.94 -5.96 20.04
C GLU A 155 4.19 -7.03 20.83
N SER A 156 4.92 -7.80 21.65
CA SER A 156 4.35 -8.80 22.56
C SER A 156 4.20 -8.21 23.95
N GLU A 157 2.98 -8.16 24.45
CA GLU A 157 2.66 -7.73 25.82
C GLU A 157 2.26 -8.94 26.66
N ASP A 158 2.72 -8.99 27.91
CA ASP A 158 2.28 -10.01 28.87
C ASP A 158 0.92 -9.60 29.46
N VAL A 159 -0.11 -10.46 29.35
CA VAL A 159 -1.47 -10.17 29.81
C VAL A 159 -1.55 -10.49 31.31
N GLY A 160 -0.84 -9.68 32.09
CA GLY A 160 -0.53 -10.04 33.47
C GLY A 160 -0.33 -8.88 34.44
N THR A 161 -1.02 -7.74 34.32
CA THR A 161 -1.50 -6.87 35.44
C THR A 161 -2.09 -5.54 34.94
N ILE A 162 -3.28 -5.18 35.46
CA ILE A 162 -3.96 -3.87 35.57
C ILE A 162 -3.80 -2.87 34.39
N ALA A 163 -4.94 -2.52 33.78
CA ALA A 163 -5.05 -1.45 32.78
C ALA A 163 -4.48 -0.11 33.29
N VAL A 164 -3.33 0.28 32.77
CA VAL A 164 -2.78 1.64 32.89
C VAL A 164 -3.36 2.46 31.74
N PRO A 165 -4.09 3.56 32.00
CA PRO A 165 -4.54 4.43 30.92
C PRO A 165 -3.32 5.06 30.20
N PRO A 166 -3.43 5.35 28.89
CA PRO A 166 -2.33 5.84 28.10
C PRO A 166 -1.71 7.11 28.71
N SER A 167 -0.38 7.09 28.84
CA SER A 167 0.40 8.19 29.43
C SER A 167 0.27 9.46 28.59
N HIS A 168 -0.48 10.45 29.08
CA HIS A 168 -0.58 11.78 28.47
C HIS A 168 0.63 12.68 28.79
N MET A 169 1.84 12.11 28.87
CA MET A 169 3.06 12.85 29.26
C MET A 169 3.32 14.04 28.34
N HIS A 170 3.14 13.87 27.02
CA HIS A 170 3.30 14.95 26.05
C HIS A 170 2.40 16.17 26.36
N ARG A 171 1.17 15.92 26.82
CA ARG A 171 0.20 16.97 27.15
C ARG A 171 0.50 17.66 28.48
N HIS A 172 1.08 16.94 29.44
CA HIS A 172 1.53 17.51 30.71
C HIS A 172 2.78 18.39 30.54
N PHE A 173 3.75 17.99 29.72
CA PHE A 173 4.91 18.83 29.40
C PHE A 173 4.52 20.10 28.64
N GLU A 174 3.57 19.99 27.69
CA GLU A 174 3.06 21.15 26.97
C GLU A 174 2.38 22.17 27.90
N HIS A 175 1.63 21.71 28.91
CA HIS A 175 0.99 22.60 29.89
C HIS A 175 2.00 23.22 30.86
N MET A 176 3.03 22.48 31.31
CA MET A 176 4.08 23.05 32.16
C MET A 176 4.92 24.09 31.44
N LEU A 177 5.23 23.87 30.15
CA LEU A 177 5.95 24.82 29.32
C LEU A 177 5.15 26.09 29.04
N LYS A 178 3.81 25.98 28.90
CA LYS A 178 2.93 27.15 28.71
C LYS A 178 2.67 27.94 29.99
N ASP A 179 2.62 27.27 31.14
CA ASP A 179 2.28 27.90 32.43
C ASP A 179 3.50 28.41 33.21
N GLY A 180 4.72 28.05 32.81
CA GLY A 180 5.96 28.51 33.46
C GLY A 180 6.14 28.04 34.91
N ARG A 181 5.33 27.09 35.40
CA ARG A 181 5.44 26.58 36.78
C ARG A 181 6.61 25.60 36.89
N GLY A 182 7.65 26.02 37.61
CA GLY A 182 8.83 25.20 37.90
C GLY A 182 10.02 25.44 36.97
N ALA A 183 10.01 26.52 36.18
CA ALA A 183 11.17 26.94 35.41
C ALA A 183 12.12 27.81 36.24
N ASP A 184 13.38 27.39 36.35
CA ASP A 184 14.49 28.04 37.03
C ASP A 184 15.44 28.77 36.04
N VAL A 185 15.12 28.73 34.74
CA VAL A 185 15.83 29.45 33.68
C VAL A 185 14.83 30.09 32.72
N ALA A 186 15.01 31.38 32.44
CA ALA A 186 14.30 32.10 31.39
C ALA A 186 15.28 32.43 30.25
N PHE A 187 14.91 32.08 29.01
CA PHE A 187 15.67 32.44 27.82
C PHE A 187 15.05 33.69 27.20
N ASP A 188 15.83 34.76 27.15
CA ASP A 188 15.54 35.94 26.35
C ASP A 188 16.27 35.77 25.01
N VAL A 189 15.52 35.74 23.92
CA VAL A 189 16.01 35.60 22.55
C VAL A 189 15.45 36.72 21.72
N ASP A 190 16.03 37.91 21.91
CA ASP A 190 16.10 38.91 20.84
C ASP A 190 17.32 38.57 19.96
N GLY A 191 17.08 38.49 18.64
CA GLY A 191 18.04 38.02 17.64
C GLY A 191 19.28 38.89 17.44
#